data_AF-A0A178MH86-F1
#
_entry.id   AF-A0A178MH86-F1
#
_cell.length_a   1.000
_cell.length_b   1.000
_cell.length_c   1.000
_cell.angle_alpha   90.00
_cell.angle_beta   90.00
_cell.angle_gamma   90.00
#
_symmetry.space_group_name_H-M   'P 1'
#
loop_
_entity.id
_entity.type
_entity.pdbx_description
1 polymer ?
#
loop_
_entity_poly.entity_id
_entity_poly.type
_entity_poly.pdbx_seq_one_letter_code
_entity_poly.pdbx_strand_id
1 'polypeptide(L)'
;MYLLEALAIASAEEVDPTRPLQLGTLELGVEAASEAARILAGGDFPRDVSIDPRDLTRPFYWTVAHKTEGEAEIFGFPPGTDHGLPTAIEIALVRAVAASKPDRHAIVLAGGVEIAIGPAVASNDFRKIIRVVDQPMAGDSILFNGATLAIIDANVSSLLNKVALNCLANSFRTSPLKFRFLELYRVMEARFLAEIKIKLIASFDAEPNAALDDAAEALKSEMNQIIGLAETQKDAFEACWTALDQLNNVNQFATALFRRVTKKKVGGEKWKTGAALVYQIRCAIVHAGEKDMIFESFPDGAEAVKAVLPHVERAALLLVGVDFPQD
;
A
#
# COMPACT_ATOMS: atom_id res chain seq x y z
N MET A 1 11.36 -34.47 5.10
CA MET A 1 10.83 -33.09 5.00
C MET A 1 11.98 -32.22 4.52
N TYR A 2 11.78 -31.33 3.53
CA TYR A 2 12.89 -30.59 2.89
C TYR A 2 13.69 -29.72 3.88
N LEU A 3 13.06 -29.28 4.96
CA LEU A 3 13.72 -28.51 6.02
C LEU A 3 14.86 -29.27 6.72
N LEU A 4 14.74 -30.59 6.95
CA LEU A 4 15.82 -31.38 7.58
C LEU A 4 17.09 -31.38 6.73
N GLU A 5 16.92 -31.51 5.41
CA GLU A 5 18.02 -31.48 4.43
C GLU A 5 18.70 -30.12 4.41
N ALA A 6 17.92 -29.03 4.41
CA ALA A 6 18.45 -27.68 4.44
C ALA A 6 19.21 -27.33 5.74
N LEU A 7 18.77 -27.91 6.85
CA LEU A 7 19.40 -27.76 8.17
C LEU A 7 20.61 -28.69 8.37
N ALA A 8 20.84 -29.64 7.44
CA ALA A 8 21.89 -30.65 7.55
C ALA A 8 21.83 -31.48 8.86
N ILE A 9 20.61 -31.78 9.33
CA ILE A 9 20.35 -32.59 10.53
C ILE A 9 19.63 -33.90 10.19
N ALA A 10 19.79 -34.93 11.02
CA ALA A 10 19.18 -36.24 10.79
C ALA A 10 17.76 -36.34 11.37
N SER A 11 17.46 -35.59 12.44
CA SER A 11 16.16 -35.66 13.13
C SER A 11 15.69 -34.31 13.66
N ALA A 12 14.39 -34.20 13.92
CA ALA A 12 13.77 -33.00 14.48
C ALA A 12 14.25 -32.65 15.90
N GLU A 13 14.74 -33.65 16.65
CA GLU A 13 15.22 -33.48 18.04
C GLU A 13 16.54 -32.69 18.12
N GLU A 14 17.23 -32.51 16.99
CA GLU A 14 18.49 -31.77 16.90
C GLU A 14 18.29 -30.25 16.86
N VAL A 15 17.07 -29.76 16.63
CA VAL A 15 16.76 -28.33 16.67
C VAL A 15 16.45 -27.92 18.12
N ASP A 16 17.37 -27.16 18.72
CA ASP A 16 17.14 -26.49 20.01
C ASP A 16 16.39 -25.17 19.76
N PRO A 17 15.10 -25.05 20.15
CA PRO A 17 14.31 -23.85 19.90
C PRO A 17 14.74 -22.65 20.76
N THR A 18 15.71 -22.82 21.65
CA THR A 18 16.24 -21.76 22.54
C THR A 18 17.56 -21.16 22.06
N ARG A 19 18.09 -21.65 20.93
CA ARG A 19 19.37 -21.20 20.36
C ARG A 19 19.20 -20.71 18.92
N PRO A 20 20.10 -19.85 18.42
CA PRO A 20 20.14 -19.50 17.02
C PRO A 20 20.20 -20.74 16.11
N LEU A 21 19.52 -20.66 14.98
CA LEU A 21 19.40 -21.73 13.99
C LEU A 21 20.34 -21.45 12.81
N GLN A 22 21.22 -22.41 12.50
CA GLN A 22 22.01 -22.34 11.26
C GLN A 22 21.17 -22.85 10.07
N LEU A 23 20.98 -22.02 9.06
CA LEU A 23 20.29 -22.38 7.81
C LEU A 23 21.14 -21.97 6.60
N GLY A 24 21.87 -22.93 6.04
CA GLY A 24 22.90 -22.65 5.03
C GLY A 24 24.00 -21.76 5.63
N THR A 25 24.26 -20.60 5.02
CA THR A 25 25.22 -19.61 5.54
C THR A 25 24.62 -18.63 6.54
N LEU A 26 23.29 -18.64 6.74
CA LEU A 26 22.59 -17.70 7.60
C LEU A 26 22.51 -18.24 9.03
N GLU A 27 22.87 -17.41 10.01
CA GLU A 27 22.53 -17.62 11.41
C GLU A 27 21.22 -16.87 11.70
N LEU A 28 20.16 -17.60 12.04
CA LEU A 28 18.83 -17.06 12.30
C LEU A 28 18.54 -17.03 13.80
N GLY A 29 17.69 -16.11 14.25
CA GLY A 29 17.31 -15.95 15.65
C GLY A 29 16.52 -17.12 16.26
N VAL A 30 16.24 -16.99 17.56
CA VAL A 30 15.58 -18.01 18.39
C VAL A 30 14.13 -18.26 17.95
N GLU A 31 13.45 -17.22 17.46
CA GLU A 31 12.09 -17.31 16.95
C GLU A 31 12.03 -18.14 15.65
N ALA A 32 13.05 -18.03 14.79
CA ALA A 32 13.17 -18.87 13.61
C ALA A 32 13.51 -20.33 13.98
N ALA A 33 14.35 -20.54 15.00
CA ALA A 33 14.61 -21.87 15.56
C ALA A 33 13.34 -22.52 16.11
N SER A 34 12.54 -21.75 16.86
CA SER A 34 11.24 -22.17 17.38
C SER A 34 10.26 -22.54 16.26
N GLU A 35 10.21 -21.75 15.19
CA GLU A 35 9.39 -22.06 14.02
C GLU A 35 9.84 -23.33 13.30
N ALA A 36 11.15 -23.54 13.15
CA ALA A 36 11.69 -24.75 12.55
C ALA A 36 11.32 -25.99 13.38
N ALA A 37 11.52 -25.94 14.70
CA ALA A 37 11.12 -27.02 15.60
C ALA A 37 9.61 -27.32 15.51
N ARG A 38 8.77 -26.29 15.47
CA ARG A 38 7.31 -26.42 15.30
C ARG A 38 6.94 -27.13 14.00
N ILE A 39 7.53 -26.73 12.87
CA ILE A 39 7.28 -27.33 11.56
C ILE A 39 7.74 -28.79 11.54
N LEU A 40 8.95 -29.08 12.04
CA LEU A 40 9.50 -30.43 12.10
C LEU A 40 8.68 -31.36 13.01
N ALA A 41 8.05 -30.83 14.05
CA ALA A 41 7.10 -31.54 14.91
C ALA A 41 5.71 -31.77 14.28
N GLY A 42 5.51 -31.38 13.01
CA GLY A 42 4.26 -31.57 12.27
C GLY A 42 3.27 -30.41 12.41
N GLY A 43 3.71 -29.25 12.89
CA GLY A 43 2.92 -28.02 12.88
C GLY A 43 2.53 -27.59 11.46
N ASP A 44 1.37 -26.97 11.31
CA ASP A 44 0.88 -26.53 10.00
C ASP A 44 1.65 -25.31 9.48
N PHE A 45 1.83 -25.23 8.17
CA PHE A 45 2.50 -24.11 7.51
C PHE A 45 2.11 -24.06 6.02
N PRO A 46 2.14 -22.88 5.38
CA PRO A 46 1.78 -22.79 3.97
C PRO A 46 2.81 -23.51 3.10
N ARG A 47 2.34 -24.27 2.12
CA ARG A 47 3.18 -25.12 1.25
C ARG A 47 3.41 -24.55 -0.15
N ASP A 48 2.59 -23.58 -0.54
CA ASP A 48 2.73 -22.91 -1.81
C ASP A 48 3.82 -21.84 -1.69
N VAL A 49 4.82 -21.92 -2.58
CA VAL A 49 5.93 -20.98 -2.62
C VAL A 49 6.20 -20.53 -4.05
N SER A 50 6.29 -19.22 -4.22
CA SER A 50 6.68 -18.55 -5.46
C SER A 50 7.95 -17.74 -5.22
N ILE A 51 8.88 -17.82 -6.18
CA ILE A 51 10.16 -17.13 -6.14
C ILE A 51 10.29 -16.39 -7.47
N ASP A 52 10.37 -15.06 -7.42
CA ASP A 52 10.55 -14.22 -8.58
C ASP A 52 11.85 -13.41 -8.45
N PRO A 53 12.66 -13.27 -9.52
CA PRO A 53 13.83 -12.40 -9.51
C PRO A 53 13.43 -10.96 -9.20
N ARG A 54 14.15 -10.32 -8.29
CA ARG A 54 13.98 -8.90 -7.97
C ARG A 54 15.29 -8.32 -7.46
N ASP A 55 15.69 -7.19 -8.02
CA ASP A 55 16.85 -6.46 -7.50
C ASP A 55 16.47 -5.83 -6.16
N LEU A 56 17.13 -6.27 -5.08
CA LEU A 56 16.83 -5.89 -3.71
C LEU A 56 18.02 -5.18 -3.08
N THR A 57 17.82 -3.91 -2.78
CA THR A 57 18.79 -3.07 -2.08
C THR A 57 18.60 -3.07 -0.57
N ARG A 58 17.46 -3.58 -0.08
CA ARG A 58 17.11 -3.65 1.34
C ARG A 58 16.12 -4.78 1.64
N PRO A 59 16.07 -5.27 2.89
CA PRO A 59 15.07 -6.25 3.31
C PRO A 59 13.66 -5.64 3.33
N PHE A 60 12.65 -6.48 3.07
CA PHE A 60 11.25 -6.14 3.24
C PHE A 60 10.44 -7.38 3.64
N TYR A 61 9.31 -7.13 4.29
CA TYR A 61 8.36 -8.17 4.68
C TYR A 61 6.94 -7.61 4.71
N TRP A 62 5.99 -8.36 4.17
CA TRP A 62 4.56 -8.10 4.27
C TRP A 62 3.78 -9.38 4.54
N THR A 63 2.88 -9.32 5.52
CA THR A 63 1.74 -10.21 5.63
C THR A 63 0.60 -9.66 4.78
N VAL A 64 -0.06 -10.52 4.03
CA VAL A 64 -1.15 -10.17 3.12
C VAL A 64 -2.37 -11.00 3.48
N ALA A 65 -3.42 -10.36 3.99
CA ALA A 65 -4.68 -11.00 4.32
C ALA A 65 -5.72 -10.66 3.23
N HIS A 66 -5.99 -11.61 2.33
CA HIS A 66 -7.04 -11.44 1.33
C HIS A 66 -8.39 -11.83 1.93
N LYS A 67 -9.39 -10.96 1.81
CA LYS A 67 -10.71 -11.16 2.45
C LYS A 67 -11.40 -12.48 2.07
N THR A 68 -11.08 -13.04 0.90
CA THR A 68 -11.68 -14.28 0.38
C THR A 68 -10.70 -15.38 0.00
N GLU A 69 -9.41 -15.07 -0.19
CA GLU A 69 -8.44 -16.00 -0.81
C GLU A 69 -7.40 -16.52 0.19
N GLY A 70 -7.56 -16.18 1.48
CA GLY A 70 -6.67 -16.58 2.54
C GLY A 70 -5.49 -15.61 2.75
N GLU A 71 -4.44 -16.12 3.36
CA GLU A 71 -3.27 -15.34 3.79
C GLU A 71 -2.03 -15.73 3.00
N ALA A 72 -1.18 -14.74 2.75
CA ALA A 72 0.13 -14.93 2.15
C ALA A 72 1.18 -14.07 2.87
N GLU A 73 2.44 -14.46 2.75
CA GLU A 73 3.58 -13.68 3.18
C GLU A 73 4.42 -13.34 1.96
N ILE A 74 4.91 -12.10 1.84
CA ILE A 74 5.76 -11.66 0.73
C ILE A 74 6.96 -10.94 1.31
N PHE A 75 8.16 -11.43 1.02
CA PHE A 75 9.39 -10.91 1.60
C PHE A 75 10.57 -11.07 0.66
N GLY A 76 11.68 -10.43 1.03
CA GLY A 76 12.94 -10.55 0.32
C GLY A 76 14.03 -9.78 1.04
N PHE A 77 15.28 -10.09 0.71
CA PHE A 77 16.45 -9.44 1.28
C PHE A 77 17.59 -9.37 0.24
N PRO A 78 18.54 -8.44 0.41
CA PRO A 78 19.65 -8.25 -0.53
C PRO A 78 20.55 -9.49 -0.60
N PRO A 79 21.17 -9.76 -1.76
CA PRO A 79 22.17 -10.80 -1.85
C PRO A 79 23.39 -10.49 -0.98
N GLY A 80 23.99 -11.54 -0.39
CA GLY A 80 25.15 -11.41 0.49
C GLY A 80 24.84 -10.88 1.89
N THR A 81 23.56 -10.82 2.28
CA THR A 81 23.16 -10.59 3.68
C THR A 81 23.51 -11.85 4.48
N ASP A 82 24.48 -11.76 5.37
CA ASP A 82 24.96 -12.87 6.20
C ASP A 82 24.49 -12.77 7.67
N HIS A 83 24.18 -11.56 8.16
CA HIS A 83 23.66 -11.32 9.50
C HIS A 83 22.63 -10.18 9.54
N GLY A 84 21.76 -10.17 10.56
CA GLY A 84 20.91 -9.02 10.90
C GLY A 84 19.62 -8.91 10.08
N LEU A 85 19.03 -10.04 9.68
CA LEU A 85 17.69 -10.04 9.09
C LEU A 85 16.64 -9.71 10.17
N PRO A 86 15.57 -8.96 9.82
CA PRO A 86 14.43 -8.82 10.70
C PRO A 86 13.81 -10.18 11.04
N THR A 87 13.42 -10.38 12.30
CA THR A 87 12.85 -11.65 12.80
C THR A 87 11.71 -12.19 11.93
N ALA A 88 10.84 -11.33 11.39
CA ALA A 88 9.77 -11.75 10.48
C ALA A 88 10.29 -12.40 9.19
N ILE A 89 11.40 -11.90 8.63
CA ILE A 89 12.06 -12.49 7.46
C ILE A 89 12.72 -13.81 7.83
N GLU A 90 13.36 -13.90 9.00
CA GLU A 90 13.99 -15.15 9.47
C GLU A 90 12.95 -16.29 9.61
N ILE A 91 11.81 -16.00 10.23
CA ILE A 91 10.68 -16.94 10.36
C ILE A 91 10.15 -17.32 8.98
N ALA A 92 9.94 -16.34 8.10
CA ALA A 92 9.43 -16.58 6.75
C ALA A 92 10.43 -17.40 5.89
N LEU A 93 11.74 -17.21 6.08
CA LEU A 93 12.78 -18.01 5.43
C LEU A 93 12.66 -19.49 5.79
N VAL A 94 12.47 -19.81 7.09
CA VAL A 94 12.26 -21.19 7.54
C VAL A 94 11.05 -21.80 6.86
N ARG A 95 9.93 -21.08 6.78
CA ARG A 95 8.72 -21.52 6.09
C ARG A 95 8.95 -21.71 4.58
N ALA A 96 9.63 -20.77 3.92
CA ALA A 96 9.93 -20.84 2.49
C ALA A 96 10.79 -22.07 2.17
N VAL A 97 11.81 -22.34 2.98
CA VAL A 97 12.68 -23.51 2.80
C VAL A 97 11.92 -24.81 3.06
N ALA A 98 11.07 -24.84 4.09
CA ALA A 98 10.21 -26.00 4.37
C ALA A 98 9.24 -26.31 3.22
N ALA A 99 8.70 -25.27 2.57
CA ALA A 99 7.79 -25.36 1.43
C ALA A 99 8.51 -25.63 0.08
N SER A 100 9.77 -25.24 -0.03
CA SER A 100 10.55 -25.34 -1.27
C SER A 100 11.22 -26.69 -1.44
N LYS A 101 11.25 -27.19 -2.69
CA LYS A 101 12.08 -28.34 -3.07
C LYS A 101 13.58 -28.03 -2.87
N PRO A 102 14.45 -29.03 -2.62
CA PRO A 102 15.86 -28.82 -2.30
C PRO A 102 16.65 -28.06 -3.38
N ASP A 103 16.30 -28.25 -4.66
CA ASP A 103 16.92 -27.55 -5.79
C ASP A 103 16.72 -26.02 -5.76
N ARG A 104 15.76 -25.53 -4.95
CA ARG A 104 15.46 -24.11 -4.78
C ARG A 104 16.03 -23.50 -3.50
N HIS A 105 16.60 -24.29 -2.59
CA HIS A 105 17.08 -23.75 -1.31
C HIS A 105 18.22 -22.74 -1.49
N ALA A 106 19.14 -23.00 -2.42
CA ALA A 106 20.24 -22.09 -2.70
C ALA A 106 19.77 -20.70 -3.13
N ILE A 107 18.74 -20.60 -3.98
CA ILE A 107 18.21 -19.31 -4.44
C ILE A 107 17.41 -18.59 -3.34
N VAL A 108 16.68 -19.33 -2.50
CA VAL A 108 15.96 -18.75 -1.35
C VAL A 108 16.94 -18.14 -0.35
N LEU A 109 18.03 -18.85 -0.03
CA LEU A 109 19.00 -18.44 0.98
C LEU A 109 20.00 -17.39 0.47
N ALA A 110 20.25 -17.34 -0.84
CA ALA A 110 21.16 -16.36 -1.42
C ALA A 110 20.62 -14.91 -1.40
N GLY A 111 19.30 -14.72 -1.27
CA GLY A 111 18.66 -13.42 -1.40
C GLY A 111 18.57 -12.93 -2.86
N GLY A 112 18.22 -11.66 -3.06
CA GLY A 112 18.05 -11.07 -4.41
C GLY A 112 16.83 -11.59 -5.16
N VAL A 113 15.84 -12.09 -4.42
CA VAL A 113 14.57 -12.59 -4.95
C VAL A 113 13.41 -12.12 -4.08
N GLU A 114 12.25 -11.97 -4.70
CA GLU A 114 10.97 -11.80 -4.02
C GLU A 114 10.36 -13.18 -3.81
N ILE A 115 10.13 -13.53 -2.54
CA ILE A 115 9.54 -14.81 -2.13
C ILE A 115 8.12 -14.53 -1.66
N ALA A 116 7.15 -15.30 -2.17
CA ALA A 116 5.79 -15.32 -1.68
C ALA A 116 5.44 -16.72 -1.17
N ILE A 117 4.89 -16.80 0.05
CA ILE A 117 4.43 -18.02 0.70
C ILE A 117 2.91 -17.93 0.86
N GLY A 118 2.19 -19.02 0.56
CA GLY A 118 0.73 -19.08 0.59
C GLY A 118 0.09 -19.04 -0.79
N PRO A 119 -1.26 -19.03 -0.88
CA PRO A 119 -1.98 -19.09 -2.15
C PRO A 119 -1.57 -17.94 -3.09
N ALA A 120 -1.21 -18.26 -4.34
CA ALA A 120 -0.82 -17.25 -5.32
C ALA A 120 -1.92 -16.19 -5.54
N VAL A 121 -3.18 -16.61 -5.51
CA VAL A 121 -4.35 -15.74 -5.62
C VAL A 121 -4.43 -14.69 -4.51
N ALA A 122 -3.99 -15.01 -3.28
CA ALA A 122 -3.99 -14.07 -2.16
C ALA A 122 -2.91 -12.97 -2.28
N SER A 123 -1.83 -13.22 -3.01
CA SER A 123 -0.67 -12.33 -3.09
C SER A 123 -0.52 -11.59 -4.42
N ASN A 124 -1.05 -12.11 -5.53
CA ASN A 124 -0.77 -11.62 -6.88
C ASN A 124 -1.05 -10.13 -7.08
N ASP A 125 -2.18 -9.61 -6.57
CA ASP A 125 -2.51 -8.19 -6.72
C ASP A 125 -1.62 -7.31 -5.84
N PHE A 126 -1.30 -7.75 -4.62
CA PHE A 126 -0.43 -7.01 -3.74
C PHE A 126 1.03 -6.98 -4.21
N ARG A 127 1.51 -8.04 -4.89
CA ARG A 127 2.84 -8.06 -5.52
C ARG A 127 3.03 -6.93 -6.54
N LYS A 128 1.95 -6.52 -7.23
CA LYS A 128 2.00 -5.37 -8.16
C LYS A 128 2.36 -4.08 -7.41
N ILE A 129 1.82 -3.89 -6.20
CA ILE A 129 2.11 -2.74 -5.34
C ILE A 129 3.53 -2.82 -4.81
N ILE A 130 3.92 -3.94 -4.19
CA ILE A 130 5.24 -4.11 -3.59
C ILE A 130 6.36 -3.86 -4.61
N ARG A 131 6.17 -4.19 -5.88
CA ARG A 131 7.14 -3.94 -6.96
C ARG A 131 7.33 -2.47 -7.32
N VAL A 132 6.40 -1.59 -6.94
CA VAL A 132 6.51 -0.15 -7.16
C VAL A 132 6.83 0.65 -5.90
N VAL A 133 6.75 0.03 -4.72
CA VAL A 133 7.15 0.64 -3.44
C VAL A 133 8.66 0.81 -3.40
N ASP A 134 9.08 2.05 -3.18
CA ASP A 134 10.49 2.45 -3.07
C ASP A 134 10.62 3.66 -2.12
N GLN A 135 11.84 4.13 -1.88
CA GLN A 135 12.06 5.33 -1.08
C GLN A 135 11.44 6.53 -1.79
N PRO A 136 10.46 7.22 -1.16
CA PRO A 136 9.86 8.39 -1.78
C PRO A 136 10.90 9.51 -1.95
N MET A 137 10.97 10.10 -3.14
CA MET A 137 11.84 11.26 -3.41
C MET A 137 11.49 12.50 -2.59
N ALA A 138 10.27 12.59 -2.05
CA ALA A 138 9.81 13.70 -1.21
C ALA A 138 8.74 13.23 -0.21
N GLY A 139 8.91 13.56 1.07
CA GLY A 139 7.95 13.21 2.15
C GLY A 139 8.00 11.76 2.57
N ASP A 140 7.12 11.39 3.49
CA ASP A 140 7.05 10.04 4.09
C ASP A 140 5.99 9.19 3.39
N SER A 141 6.11 7.86 3.43
CA SER A 141 5.12 6.92 2.89
C SER A 141 4.73 5.88 3.93
N ILE A 142 3.44 5.52 3.98
CA ILE A 142 2.95 4.45 4.84
C ILE A 142 3.39 3.06 4.35
N LEU A 143 3.78 2.94 3.07
CA LEU A 143 4.24 1.69 2.46
C LEU A 143 5.74 1.49 2.63
N PHE A 144 6.53 2.57 2.63
CA PHE A 144 7.97 2.51 2.76
C PHE A 144 8.39 2.63 4.22
N ASN A 145 8.99 1.57 4.79
CA ASN A 145 9.36 1.50 6.22
C ASN A 145 8.18 1.72 7.17
N GLY A 146 6.95 1.49 6.70
CA GLY A 146 5.73 1.62 7.48
C GLY A 146 5.07 0.27 7.70
N ALA A 147 3.83 0.14 7.23
CA ALA A 147 2.99 -1.02 7.49
C ALA A 147 3.56 -2.32 6.90
N THR A 148 3.52 -3.38 7.70
CA THR A 148 3.91 -4.75 7.33
C THR A 148 2.70 -5.68 7.15
N LEU A 149 1.48 -5.20 7.38
CA LEU A 149 0.24 -5.93 7.13
C LEU A 149 -0.59 -5.20 6.07
N ALA A 150 -0.98 -5.92 5.02
CA ALA A 150 -1.90 -5.44 4.00
C ALA A 150 -3.17 -6.31 3.99
N ILE A 151 -4.35 -5.67 4.04
CA ILE A 151 -5.64 -6.34 3.89
C ILE A 151 -6.17 -6.04 2.49
N ILE A 152 -6.45 -7.09 1.72
CA ILE A 152 -6.82 -6.99 0.32
C ILE A 152 -8.29 -7.32 0.12
N ASP A 153 -9.04 -6.41 -0.50
CA ASP A 153 -10.45 -6.61 -0.80
C ASP A 153 -10.66 -7.59 -1.96
N ALA A 154 -11.79 -8.30 -1.96
CA ALA A 154 -12.12 -9.32 -2.95
C ALA A 154 -12.21 -8.78 -4.39
N ASN A 155 -12.45 -7.48 -4.54
CA ASN A 155 -12.56 -6.81 -5.84
C ASN A 155 -11.31 -6.01 -6.23
N VAL A 156 -10.20 -6.11 -5.48
CA VAL A 156 -8.97 -5.33 -5.72
C VAL A 156 -8.52 -5.36 -7.18
N SER A 157 -8.62 -6.50 -7.88
CA SER A 157 -8.15 -6.64 -9.27
C SER A 157 -8.92 -5.75 -10.25
N SER A 158 -10.18 -5.44 -9.91
CA SER A 158 -11.03 -4.53 -10.68
C SER A 158 -10.76 -3.05 -10.34
N LEU A 159 -10.33 -2.78 -9.10
CA LEU A 159 -10.14 -1.43 -8.58
C LEU A 159 -8.71 -0.90 -8.82
N LEU A 160 -7.69 -1.73 -8.59
CA LEU A 160 -6.27 -1.44 -8.82
C LEU A 160 -5.94 -1.62 -10.32
N ASN A 161 -6.46 -0.72 -11.13
CA ASN A 161 -6.17 -0.71 -12.56
C ASN A 161 -4.74 -0.22 -12.85
N LYS A 162 -4.29 -0.42 -14.10
CA LYS A 162 -2.95 -0.02 -14.56
C LYS A 162 -2.66 1.47 -14.35
N VAL A 163 -3.67 2.34 -14.46
CA VAL A 163 -3.50 3.79 -14.27
C VAL A 163 -3.23 4.10 -12.80
N ALA A 164 -4.04 3.56 -11.89
CA ALA A 164 -3.84 3.68 -10.45
C ALA A 164 -2.45 3.19 -10.02
N LEU A 165 -2.01 2.03 -10.53
CA LEU A 165 -0.70 1.50 -10.22
C LEU A 165 0.44 2.39 -10.75
N ASN A 166 0.31 2.93 -11.96
CA ASN A 166 1.29 3.86 -12.52
C ASN A 166 1.39 5.15 -11.69
N CYS A 167 0.25 5.70 -11.27
CA CYS A 167 0.21 6.89 -10.41
C CYS A 167 0.85 6.61 -9.05
N LEU A 168 0.58 5.46 -8.44
CA LEU A 168 1.26 5.04 -7.20
C LEU A 168 2.77 4.95 -7.41
N ALA A 169 3.23 4.29 -8.48
CA ALA A 169 4.66 4.19 -8.81
C ALA A 169 5.32 5.57 -9.02
N ASN A 170 4.64 6.47 -9.73
CA ASN A 170 5.12 7.83 -9.94
C ASN A 170 5.20 8.63 -8.65
N SER A 171 4.31 8.38 -7.68
CA SER A 171 4.31 9.07 -6.40
C SER A 171 5.64 8.89 -5.64
N PHE A 172 6.31 7.75 -5.77
CA PHE A 172 7.64 7.51 -5.19
C PHE A 172 8.76 8.24 -5.94
N ARG A 173 8.56 8.54 -7.23
CA ARG A 173 9.59 9.08 -8.15
C ARG A 173 9.41 10.57 -8.45
N THR A 174 8.53 11.24 -7.73
CA THR A 174 8.13 12.62 -8.04
C THR A 174 8.48 13.57 -6.90
N SER A 175 9.01 14.74 -7.27
CA SER A 175 9.40 15.84 -6.38
C SER A 175 9.16 17.17 -7.10
N PRO A 176 8.82 18.28 -6.40
CA PRO A 176 8.63 18.43 -4.95
C PRO A 176 7.33 17.80 -4.41
N LEU A 177 7.16 17.82 -3.07
CA LEU A 177 6.01 17.24 -2.32
C LEU A 177 4.64 17.44 -2.97
N LYS A 178 4.36 18.64 -3.50
CA LYS A 178 3.08 18.95 -4.15
C LYS A 178 2.79 18.05 -5.37
N PHE A 179 3.80 17.65 -6.12
CA PHE A 179 3.61 16.77 -7.27
C PHE A 179 3.44 15.31 -6.85
N ARG A 180 4.09 14.87 -5.77
CA ARG A 180 3.78 13.58 -5.15
C ARG A 180 2.33 13.51 -4.65
N PHE A 181 1.85 14.58 -4.02
CA PHE A 181 0.44 14.70 -3.64
C PHE A 181 -0.48 14.53 -4.86
N LEU A 182 -0.17 15.18 -6.00
CA LEU A 182 -0.96 15.02 -7.22
C LEU A 182 -0.97 13.58 -7.75
N GLU A 183 0.15 12.87 -7.71
CA GLU A 183 0.19 11.46 -8.11
C GLU A 183 -0.70 10.58 -7.24
N LEU A 184 -0.71 10.79 -5.91
CA LEU A 184 -1.63 10.07 -5.01
C LEU A 184 -3.10 10.47 -5.26
N TYR A 185 -3.37 11.75 -5.51
CA TYR A 185 -4.71 12.20 -5.89
C TYR A 185 -5.18 11.54 -7.20
N ARG A 186 -4.27 11.37 -8.18
CA ARG A 186 -4.57 10.69 -9.46
C ARG A 186 -4.92 9.22 -9.28
N VAL A 187 -4.45 8.55 -8.23
CA VAL A 187 -4.94 7.20 -7.87
C VAL A 187 -6.43 7.25 -7.54
N MET A 188 -6.88 8.25 -6.77
CA MET A 188 -8.30 8.46 -6.46
C MET A 188 -9.10 8.83 -7.72
N GLU A 189 -8.57 9.70 -8.59
CA GLU A 189 -9.19 10.03 -9.88
C GLU A 189 -9.34 8.78 -10.78
N ALA A 190 -8.32 7.93 -10.83
CA ALA A 190 -8.35 6.70 -11.62
C ALA A 190 -9.44 5.73 -11.11
N ARG A 191 -9.61 5.64 -9.78
CA ARG A 191 -10.71 4.85 -9.18
C ARG A 191 -12.08 5.43 -9.52
N PHE A 192 -12.21 6.75 -9.47
CA PHE A 192 -13.44 7.44 -9.83
C PHE A 192 -13.82 7.19 -11.29
N LEU A 193 -12.90 7.41 -12.22
CA LEU A 193 -13.14 7.23 -13.66
C LEU A 193 -13.47 5.76 -13.99
N ALA A 194 -12.86 4.81 -13.29
CA ALA A 194 -13.23 3.41 -13.40
C ALA A 194 -14.70 3.17 -12.99
N GLU A 195 -15.19 3.84 -11.95
CA GLU A 195 -16.59 3.70 -11.52
C GLU A 195 -17.59 4.21 -12.55
N ILE A 196 -17.35 5.41 -13.11
CA ILE A 196 -18.21 5.95 -14.16
C ILE A 196 -18.22 4.99 -15.34
N LYS A 197 -17.05 4.51 -15.75
CA LYS A 197 -16.93 3.59 -16.88
C LYS A 197 -17.73 2.31 -16.63
N ILE A 198 -17.66 1.73 -15.44
CA ILE A 198 -18.42 0.53 -15.07
C ILE A 198 -19.93 0.80 -15.15
N LYS A 199 -20.41 1.90 -14.54
CA LYS A 199 -21.84 2.26 -14.56
C LYS A 199 -22.34 2.55 -15.97
N LEU A 200 -21.57 3.28 -16.77
CA LEU A 200 -21.87 3.57 -18.16
C LEU A 200 -22.05 2.28 -18.96
N ILE A 201 -21.05 1.38 -18.92
CA ILE A 201 -21.10 0.12 -19.68
C ILE A 201 -22.27 -0.76 -19.22
N ALA A 202 -22.53 -0.83 -17.91
CA ALA A 202 -23.60 -1.67 -17.36
C ALA A 202 -25.01 -1.21 -17.81
N SER A 203 -25.22 0.09 -17.98
CA SER A 203 -26.53 0.66 -18.34
C SER A 203 -26.71 0.95 -19.83
N PHE A 204 -25.62 0.98 -20.61
CA PHE A 204 -25.63 1.49 -21.98
C PHE A 204 -26.57 0.71 -22.91
N ASP A 205 -26.55 -0.63 -22.85
CA ASP A 205 -27.36 -1.45 -23.76
C ASP A 205 -28.86 -1.35 -23.49
N ALA A 206 -29.25 -1.02 -22.26
CA ALA A 206 -30.64 -0.84 -21.86
C ALA A 206 -31.16 0.58 -22.15
N GLU A 207 -30.39 1.61 -21.75
CA GLU A 207 -30.80 3.01 -21.82
C GLU A 207 -29.62 3.92 -22.24
N PRO A 208 -29.21 3.92 -23.53
CA PRO A 208 -27.96 4.56 -23.96
C PRO A 208 -27.87 6.06 -23.66
N ASN A 209 -28.96 6.80 -23.92
CA ASN A 209 -28.98 8.25 -23.72
C ASN A 209 -28.89 8.60 -22.23
N ALA A 210 -29.67 7.92 -21.38
CA ALA A 210 -29.64 8.14 -19.94
C ALA A 210 -28.26 7.78 -19.35
N ALA A 211 -27.69 6.65 -19.77
CA ALA A 211 -26.36 6.23 -19.32
C ALA A 211 -25.26 7.24 -19.70
N LEU A 212 -25.32 7.82 -20.91
CA LEU A 212 -24.40 8.87 -21.34
C LEU A 212 -24.61 10.18 -20.58
N ASP A 213 -25.85 10.60 -20.37
CA ASP A 213 -26.20 11.81 -19.62
C ASP A 213 -25.74 11.70 -18.16
N ASP A 214 -25.97 10.55 -17.52
CA ASP A 214 -25.52 10.27 -16.16
C ASP A 214 -24.00 10.28 -16.05
N ALA A 215 -23.29 9.66 -17.00
CA ALA A 215 -21.84 9.69 -17.03
C ALA A 215 -21.29 11.11 -17.24
N ALA A 216 -21.91 11.89 -18.13
CA ALA A 216 -21.54 13.27 -18.36
C ALA A 216 -21.80 14.15 -17.13
N GLU A 217 -22.94 13.97 -16.45
CA GLU A 217 -23.27 14.67 -15.21
C GLU A 217 -22.29 14.30 -14.10
N ALA A 218 -21.97 13.01 -13.95
CA ALA A 218 -21.00 12.55 -12.97
C ALA A 218 -19.64 13.23 -13.17
N LEU A 219 -19.22 13.50 -14.41
CA LEU A 219 -17.97 14.18 -14.76
C LEU A 219 -17.96 15.70 -14.49
N LYS A 220 -19.12 16.36 -14.29
CA LYS A 220 -19.20 17.83 -14.17
C LYS A 220 -18.64 18.39 -12.86
N SER A 221 -18.53 17.58 -11.80
CA SER A 221 -18.15 18.07 -10.46
C SER A 221 -17.16 17.15 -9.74
N GLU A 222 -15.86 17.35 -9.99
CA GLU A 222 -14.77 16.63 -9.28
C GLU A 222 -14.91 16.67 -7.75
N MET A 223 -15.40 17.79 -7.20
CA MET A 223 -15.69 17.93 -5.77
C MET A 223 -16.74 16.92 -5.28
N ASN A 224 -17.85 16.76 -6.01
CA ASN A 224 -18.90 15.83 -5.60
C ASN A 224 -18.44 14.38 -5.76
N GLN A 225 -17.56 14.12 -6.73
CA GLN A 225 -17.00 12.79 -6.97
C GLN A 225 -16.13 12.33 -5.80
N ILE A 226 -15.17 13.17 -5.38
CA ILE A 226 -14.30 12.81 -4.24
C ILE A 226 -15.11 12.66 -2.94
N ILE A 227 -16.14 13.49 -2.74
CA ILE A 227 -17.05 13.37 -1.59
C ILE A 227 -17.82 12.05 -1.68
N GLY A 228 -18.32 11.68 -2.85
CA GLY A 228 -19.02 10.40 -3.06
C GLY A 228 -18.13 9.20 -2.77
N LEU A 229 -16.86 9.24 -3.20
CA LEU A 229 -15.88 8.19 -2.86
C LEU A 229 -15.60 8.14 -1.35
N ALA A 230 -15.46 9.31 -0.72
CA ALA A 230 -15.17 9.43 0.71
C ALA A 230 -16.28 8.87 1.62
N GLU A 231 -17.52 8.77 1.14
CA GLU A 231 -18.63 8.16 1.88
C GLU A 231 -18.31 6.71 2.31
N THR A 232 -17.54 5.98 1.50
CA THR A 232 -17.16 4.58 1.79
C THR A 232 -15.92 4.45 2.68
N GLN A 233 -15.15 5.53 2.86
CA GLN A 233 -13.86 5.55 3.57
C GLN A 233 -13.79 6.75 4.51
N LYS A 234 -14.85 6.95 5.31
CA LYS A 234 -15.04 8.16 6.11
C LYS A 234 -13.84 8.43 7.03
N ASP A 235 -13.42 7.42 7.77
CA ASP A 235 -12.27 7.45 8.69
C ASP A 235 -11.00 8.00 8.03
N ALA A 236 -10.69 7.55 6.81
CA ALA A 236 -9.50 7.99 6.09
C ALA A 236 -9.55 9.49 5.74
N PHE A 237 -10.71 10.00 5.35
CA PHE A 237 -10.89 11.41 5.05
C PHE A 237 -11.05 12.26 6.32
N GLU A 238 -11.54 11.72 7.44
CA GLU A 238 -11.48 12.39 8.75
C GLU A 238 -10.05 12.55 9.24
N ALA A 239 -9.18 11.57 8.98
CA ALA A 239 -7.76 11.70 9.28
C ALA A 239 -7.11 12.83 8.47
N CYS A 240 -7.45 12.96 7.18
CA CYS A 240 -7.01 14.09 6.35
C CYS A 240 -7.48 15.44 6.92
N TRP A 241 -8.74 15.51 7.35
CA TRP A 241 -9.28 16.70 8.01
C TRP A 241 -8.50 17.03 9.29
N THR A 242 -8.26 16.02 10.14
CA THR A 242 -7.61 16.17 11.45
C THR A 242 -6.17 16.68 11.29
N ALA A 243 -5.41 16.11 10.35
CA ALA A 243 -4.04 16.53 10.08
C ALA A 243 -3.96 18.00 9.63
N LEU A 244 -4.91 18.47 8.82
CA LEU A 244 -4.96 19.86 8.38
C LEU A 244 -5.53 20.80 9.44
N ASP A 245 -6.48 20.35 10.26
CA ASP A 245 -7.07 21.15 11.34
C ASP A 245 -6.04 21.46 12.45
N GLN A 246 -5.13 20.54 12.73
CA GLN A 246 -4.00 20.77 13.66
C GLN A 246 -3.09 21.94 13.21
N LEU A 247 -3.03 22.20 11.90
CA LEU A 247 -2.27 23.31 11.31
C LEU A 247 -3.14 24.56 11.09
N ASN A 248 -4.44 24.47 11.34
CA ASN A 248 -5.34 25.58 11.13
C ASN A 248 -5.05 26.70 12.15
N ASN A 249 -4.98 27.93 11.66
CA ASN A 249 -4.60 29.16 12.37
C ASN A 249 -3.10 29.33 12.65
N VAL A 250 -2.27 28.34 12.33
CA VAL A 250 -0.80 28.45 12.41
C VAL A 250 -0.14 28.41 11.02
N ASN A 251 -0.73 27.68 10.08
CA ASN A 251 -0.29 27.56 8.69
C ASN A 251 -1.27 28.31 7.76
N GLN A 252 -0.76 29.27 7.00
CA GLN A 252 -1.55 30.16 6.15
C GLN A 252 -2.26 29.39 5.02
N PHE A 253 -1.60 28.39 4.44
CA PHE A 253 -2.22 27.53 3.43
C PHE A 253 -3.38 26.71 4.00
N ALA A 254 -3.18 26.07 5.16
CA ALA A 254 -4.24 25.31 5.85
C ALA A 254 -5.44 26.21 6.17
N THR A 255 -5.21 27.40 6.72
CA THR A 255 -6.29 28.35 7.00
C THR A 255 -7.00 28.82 5.73
N ALA A 256 -6.27 29.05 4.63
CA ALA A 256 -6.87 29.43 3.36
C ALA A 256 -7.75 28.30 2.78
N LEU A 257 -7.31 27.03 2.90
CA LEU A 257 -8.10 25.85 2.55
C LEU A 257 -9.43 25.82 3.29
N PHE A 258 -9.42 25.92 4.63
CA PHE A 258 -10.63 25.92 5.44
C PHE A 258 -11.57 27.07 5.08
N ARG A 259 -11.04 28.30 4.96
CA ARG A 259 -11.85 29.46 4.53
C ARG A 259 -12.50 29.24 3.17
N ARG A 260 -11.79 28.61 2.22
CA ARG A 260 -12.31 28.32 0.88
C ARG A 260 -13.43 27.28 0.92
N VAL A 261 -13.27 26.21 1.68
CA VAL A 261 -14.28 25.15 1.87
C VAL A 261 -15.54 25.72 2.53
N THR A 262 -15.40 26.53 3.58
CA THR A 262 -16.53 27.23 4.22
C THR A 262 -17.25 28.17 3.25
N LYS A 263 -16.51 28.95 2.44
CA LYS A 263 -17.10 29.87 1.44
C LYS A 263 -17.91 29.12 0.37
N LYS A 264 -17.42 27.95 -0.07
CA LYS A 264 -18.13 27.09 -1.03
C LYS A 264 -19.32 26.35 -0.41
N LYS A 265 -19.55 26.47 0.90
CA LYS A 265 -20.58 25.74 1.65
C LYS A 265 -20.50 24.22 1.44
N VAL A 266 -19.29 23.73 1.21
CA VAL A 266 -19.01 22.30 1.10
C VAL A 266 -18.57 21.85 2.48
N GLY A 267 -19.35 20.98 3.13
CA GLY A 267 -19.00 20.47 4.47
C GLY A 267 -20.19 20.43 5.42
N GLY A 268 -19.90 19.96 6.63
CA GLY A 268 -20.83 19.71 7.73
C GLY A 268 -20.24 18.62 8.62
N GLU A 269 -19.99 17.46 8.03
CA GLU A 269 -19.26 16.35 8.66
C GLU A 269 -17.76 16.43 8.37
N LYS A 270 -16.93 15.89 9.27
CA LYS A 270 -15.47 15.96 9.17
C LYS A 270 -14.93 15.27 7.92
N TRP A 271 -15.39 14.06 7.62
CA TRP A 271 -14.92 13.29 6.47
C TRP A 271 -15.21 14.02 5.15
N LYS A 272 -16.41 14.61 5.02
CA LYS A 272 -16.81 15.37 3.83
C LYS A 272 -15.96 16.62 3.66
N THR A 273 -15.66 17.29 4.77
CA THR A 273 -14.74 18.44 4.79
C THR A 273 -13.32 18.00 4.42
N GLY A 274 -12.84 16.87 4.94
CA GLY A 274 -11.56 16.27 4.60
C GLY A 274 -11.40 15.98 3.11
N ALA A 275 -12.38 15.34 2.48
CA ALA A 275 -12.44 15.12 1.04
C ALA A 275 -12.38 16.45 0.26
N ALA A 276 -13.13 17.45 0.70
CA ALA A 276 -13.12 18.77 0.07
C ALA A 276 -11.77 19.49 0.20
N LEU A 277 -11.09 19.34 1.34
CA LEU A 277 -9.75 19.90 1.57
C LEU A 277 -8.72 19.24 0.64
N VAL A 278 -8.73 17.91 0.52
CA VAL A 278 -7.85 17.16 -0.41
C VAL A 278 -8.04 17.68 -1.85
N TYR A 279 -9.29 17.84 -2.29
CA TYR A 279 -9.57 18.43 -3.61
C TYR A 279 -9.12 19.89 -3.73
N GLN A 280 -9.31 20.72 -2.70
CA GLN A 280 -8.82 22.11 -2.75
C GLN A 280 -7.29 22.20 -2.80
N ILE A 281 -6.56 21.27 -2.18
CA ILE A 281 -5.10 21.18 -2.33
C ILE A 281 -4.75 20.88 -3.79
N ARG A 282 -5.39 19.88 -4.40
CA ARG A 282 -5.21 19.57 -5.84
C ARG A 282 -5.45 20.80 -6.69
N CYS A 283 -6.59 21.47 -6.53
CA CYS A 283 -6.91 22.71 -7.24
C CYS A 283 -5.82 23.78 -7.07
N ALA A 284 -5.33 23.97 -5.85
CA ALA A 284 -4.33 24.99 -5.58
C ALA A 284 -2.98 24.70 -6.24
N ILE A 285 -2.62 23.43 -6.40
CA ILE A 285 -1.36 23.02 -7.05
C ILE A 285 -1.47 23.12 -8.58
N VAL A 286 -2.63 22.80 -9.16
CA VAL A 286 -2.79 22.76 -10.63
C VAL A 286 -3.17 24.10 -11.24
N HIS A 287 -3.80 25.01 -10.49
CA HIS A 287 -4.23 26.30 -11.00
C HIS A 287 -3.17 27.38 -10.80
N ALA A 288 -2.86 28.09 -11.89
CA ALA A 288 -1.94 29.23 -11.93
C ALA A 288 -2.66 30.58 -12.12
N GLY A 289 -4.00 30.65 -11.94
CA GLY A 289 -4.82 31.80 -12.32
C GLY A 289 -5.31 32.67 -11.14
N GLU A 290 -5.58 33.95 -11.41
CA GLU A 290 -5.92 35.01 -10.43
C GLU A 290 -7.20 34.79 -9.59
N LYS A 291 -8.08 33.85 -9.96
CA LYS A 291 -9.40 33.66 -9.31
C LYS A 291 -9.44 32.54 -8.26
N ASP A 292 -8.39 31.74 -8.19
CA ASP A 292 -8.29 30.61 -7.28
C ASP A 292 -7.07 30.72 -6.36
N MET A 293 -7.06 29.89 -5.33
CA MET A 293 -5.90 29.78 -4.45
C MET A 293 -4.74 29.18 -5.25
N ILE A 294 -3.58 29.83 -5.25
CA ILE A 294 -2.37 29.35 -5.94
C ILE A 294 -1.41 28.86 -4.87
N PHE A 295 -0.97 27.60 -4.96
CA PHE A 295 -0.12 26.97 -3.96
C PHE A 295 1.19 27.74 -3.72
N GLU A 296 1.79 28.27 -4.78
CA GLU A 296 3.05 29.03 -4.76
C GLU A 296 2.96 30.35 -3.99
N SER A 297 1.74 30.85 -3.75
CA SER A 297 1.53 32.05 -2.93
C SER A 297 1.64 31.78 -1.42
N PHE A 298 1.81 30.52 -1.01
CA PHE A 298 1.90 30.10 0.39
C PHE A 298 3.26 29.48 0.69
N PRO A 299 4.19 30.22 1.33
CA PRO A 299 5.51 29.70 1.68
C PRO A 299 5.48 28.44 2.57
N ASP A 300 4.40 28.28 3.34
CA ASP A 300 4.16 27.18 4.28
C ASP A 300 3.28 26.06 3.70
N GLY A 301 2.93 26.11 2.41
CA GLY A 301 2.09 25.09 1.77
C GLY A 301 2.72 23.68 1.78
N ALA A 302 4.04 23.59 1.71
CA ALA A 302 4.76 22.31 1.75
C ALA A 302 4.61 21.59 3.10
N GLU A 303 4.54 22.32 4.21
CA GLU A 303 4.33 21.76 5.55
C GLU A 303 2.94 21.13 5.66
N ALA A 304 1.90 21.83 5.21
CA ALA A 304 0.54 21.31 5.18
C ALA A 304 0.39 20.09 4.27
N VAL A 305 1.03 20.09 3.09
CA VAL A 305 1.06 18.91 2.22
C VAL A 305 1.79 17.75 2.89
N LYS A 306 2.93 17.99 3.52
CA LYS A 306 3.69 16.95 4.24
C LYS A 306 2.83 16.30 5.33
N ALA A 307 2.11 17.09 6.12
CA ALA A 307 1.27 16.60 7.21
C ALA A 307 0.11 15.72 6.72
N VAL A 308 -0.55 16.09 5.62
CA VAL A 308 -1.71 15.34 5.11
C VAL A 308 -1.34 14.14 4.23
N LEU A 309 -0.12 14.12 3.68
CA LEU A 309 0.29 13.16 2.65
C LEU A 309 0.10 11.67 3.05
N PRO A 310 0.48 11.22 4.26
CA PRO A 310 0.29 9.82 4.65
C PRO A 310 -1.19 9.42 4.69
N HIS A 311 -2.07 10.35 5.09
CA HIS A 311 -3.51 10.12 5.14
C HIS A 311 -4.14 10.09 3.74
N VAL A 312 -3.63 10.90 2.81
CA VAL A 312 -4.03 10.85 1.39
C VAL A 312 -3.57 9.54 0.74
N GLU A 313 -2.35 9.08 1.04
CA GLU A 313 -1.85 7.79 0.57
C GLU A 313 -2.74 6.63 1.07
N ARG A 314 -3.08 6.63 2.37
CA ARG A 314 -4.02 5.64 2.93
C ARG A 314 -5.38 5.69 2.23
N ALA A 315 -5.98 6.87 2.09
CA ALA A 315 -7.26 7.02 1.43
C ALA A 315 -7.21 6.53 -0.04
N ALA A 316 -6.13 6.81 -0.76
CA ALA A 316 -5.95 6.36 -2.14
C ALA A 316 -5.88 4.83 -2.24
N LEU A 317 -5.16 4.19 -1.31
CA LEU A 317 -5.00 2.72 -1.26
C LEU A 317 -6.32 2.03 -0.88
N LEU A 318 -7.05 2.55 0.11
CA LEU A 318 -8.37 2.05 0.51
C LEU A 318 -9.35 2.07 -0.65
N LEU A 319 -9.37 3.15 -1.42
CA LEU A 319 -10.25 3.30 -2.58
C LEU A 319 -9.96 2.30 -3.70
N VAL A 320 -8.73 1.77 -3.77
CA VAL A 320 -8.36 0.70 -4.70
C VAL A 320 -8.39 -0.71 -4.07
N GLY A 321 -8.97 -0.84 -2.87
CA GLY A 321 -9.20 -2.13 -2.20
C GLY A 321 -8.01 -2.65 -1.39
N VAL A 322 -7.14 -1.76 -0.91
CA VAL A 322 -5.95 -2.12 -0.11
C VAL A 322 -5.94 -1.33 1.19
N ASP A 323 -6.08 -2.01 2.31
CA ASP A 323 -6.05 -1.42 3.64
C ASP A 323 -4.75 -1.77 4.38
N PHE A 324 -4.32 -0.82 5.21
CA PHE A 324 -3.20 -0.94 6.12
C PHE A 324 -3.74 -0.53 7.49
N PRO A 325 -4.16 -1.49 8.33
CA PRO A 325 -4.68 -1.16 9.65
C PRO A 325 -3.63 -0.35 10.41
N GLN A 326 -4.07 0.75 11.03
CA GLN A 326 -3.23 1.52 11.94
C GLN A 326 -3.36 0.92 13.33
N ASP A 327 -2.24 0.56 13.93
CA ASP A 327 -2.15 0.13 15.34
C ASP A 327 -2.50 1.27 16.30
#